data_AF-A0A1P8UEX3-F1
#
_entry.id   AF-A0A1P8UEX3-F1
#
_cell.length_a   1.000
_cell.length_b   1.000
_cell.length_c   1.000
_cell.angle_alpha   90.00
_cell.angle_beta   90.00
_cell.angle_gamma   90.00
#
_symmetry.space_group_name_H-M   'P 1'
#
loop_
_entity.id
_entity.type
_entity.pdbx_description
1 polymer ?
#
loop_
_entity_poly.entity_id
_entity_poly.type
_entity_poly.pdbx_seq_one_letter_code
_entity_poly.pdbx_strand_id
1 'polypeptide(L)'
;MKRMLWLLLLCCAVLPGAAMAFAPGAGGAAVAGYTEQVPYTIEVQAATPGGNSSAHAAATQTAPDWNSRLLSVIANPNVAYILLLIGIYGLIFEIASPGFILPGLTGGVSLLLGIYALQVMSIDYVGLALMGLGVALMVAEVFVPVFALMGIGGVIAFTVGSVMLFDRAGMYVSLPLIGGAAAVSGSFLLWMILRLLRLRRRRPMSGAEELLGSIGVVIAPSGDHVLIRLHGERWTAIAAGPLAVGQKVRVIAVDGLRLTVEPEE
;
A
#
# COMPACT_ATOMS: atom_id res chain seq x y z
N MET A 1 -27.76 2.03 1.42
CA MET A 1 -27.51 1.58 0.03
C MET A 1 -27.61 2.68 -1.05
N LYS A 2 -28.49 3.70 -0.96
CA LYS A 2 -28.64 4.72 -2.02
C LYS A 2 -27.47 5.71 -2.21
N ARG A 3 -26.59 5.88 -1.19
CA ARG A 3 -25.40 6.77 -1.28
C ARG A 3 -24.21 6.13 -2.02
N MET A 4 -24.18 4.80 -2.15
CA MET A 4 -23.09 4.07 -2.82
C MET A 4 -23.27 4.06 -4.35
N LEU A 5 -24.52 4.16 -4.83
CA LEU A 5 -24.85 4.31 -6.25
C LEU A 5 -24.53 5.73 -6.76
N TRP A 6 -24.63 6.74 -5.89
CA TRP A 6 -24.31 8.13 -6.22
C TRP A 6 -22.80 8.37 -6.42
N LEU A 7 -21.93 7.66 -5.70
CA LEU A 7 -20.47 7.76 -5.86
C LEU A 7 -19.96 7.05 -7.13
N LEU A 8 -20.64 5.98 -7.57
CA LEU A 8 -20.35 5.33 -8.86
C LEU A 8 -20.80 6.18 -10.05
N LEU A 9 -21.90 6.93 -9.93
CA LEU A 9 -22.37 7.86 -10.96
C LEU A 9 -21.52 9.13 -11.07
N LEU A 10 -20.91 9.60 -9.98
CA LEU A 10 -20.00 10.75 -10.03
C LEU A 10 -18.68 10.42 -10.75
N CYS A 11 -18.28 9.15 -10.81
CA CYS A 11 -17.12 8.69 -11.55
C CYS A 11 -17.36 8.67 -13.08
N CYS A 12 -18.62 8.60 -13.54
CA CYS A 12 -18.99 8.72 -14.96
C CYS A 12 -19.00 10.18 -15.47
N ALA A 13 -19.03 11.18 -14.59
CA ALA A 13 -19.19 12.58 -14.99
C ALA A 13 -17.87 13.28 -15.40
N VAL A 14 -16.73 12.60 -15.31
CA VAL A 14 -15.39 13.16 -15.63
C VAL A 14 -14.92 12.77 -17.05
N LEU A 15 -15.76 12.11 -17.85
CA LEU A 15 -15.46 11.75 -19.24
C LEU A 15 -16.53 12.29 -20.21
N PRO A 16 -16.49 13.57 -20.62
CA PRO A 16 -17.15 14.00 -21.84
C PRO A 16 -16.14 13.99 -22.99
N GLY A 17 -16.14 12.95 -23.83
CA GLY A 17 -15.32 13.01 -25.05
C GLY A 17 -15.11 11.77 -25.92
N ALA A 18 -15.73 10.61 -25.63
CA ALA A 18 -15.44 9.38 -26.39
C ALA A 18 -16.68 8.76 -27.06
N ALA A 19 -17.58 9.59 -27.58
CA ALA A 19 -18.73 9.13 -28.35
C ALA A 19 -18.99 10.03 -29.56
N MET A 20 -18.18 9.90 -30.61
CA MET A 20 -18.57 10.11 -32.00
C MET A 20 -17.47 9.62 -32.94
N ALA A 21 -17.87 8.99 -34.05
CA ALA A 21 -17.07 8.52 -35.19
C ALA A 21 -16.49 7.08 -35.11
N PHE A 22 -17.37 6.09 -35.22
CA PHE A 22 -17.06 4.84 -35.91
C PHE A 22 -18.02 4.69 -37.10
N ALA A 23 -17.52 4.93 -38.30
CA ALA A 23 -18.15 4.54 -39.56
C ALA A 23 -17.10 3.76 -40.38
N PRO A 24 -17.42 2.57 -40.92
CA PRO A 24 -16.50 1.80 -41.73
C PRO A 24 -16.66 2.18 -43.21
N GLY A 25 -15.55 2.42 -43.92
CA GLY A 25 -15.60 2.70 -45.35
C GLY A 25 -14.23 2.93 -45.99
N ALA A 26 -13.72 1.89 -46.63
CA ALA A 26 -12.88 1.84 -47.85
C ALA A 26 -11.83 2.94 -48.13
N GLY A 27 -10.62 2.48 -48.44
CA GLY A 27 -9.68 3.20 -49.31
C GLY A 27 -8.27 3.27 -48.75
N GLY A 28 -7.33 2.59 -49.42
CA GLY A 28 -5.92 2.63 -49.06
C GLY A 28 -5.34 4.04 -49.11
N ALA A 29 -4.59 4.39 -48.07
CA ALA A 29 -3.63 5.48 -48.10
C ALA A 29 -2.54 5.18 -47.06
N ALA A 30 -1.31 5.36 -47.48
CA ALA A 30 -0.08 5.08 -46.74
C ALA A 30 -0.06 5.76 -45.37
N VAL A 31 0.20 4.98 -44.32
CA VAL A 31 0.56 5.53 -43.00
C VAL A 31 2.07 5.74 -43.00
N ALA A 32 2.43 6.99 -43.30
CA ALA A 32 3.69 7.58 -42.89
C ALA A 32 3.69 7.76 -41.36
N GLY A 33 4.85 7.50 -40.73
CA GLY A 33 5.11 7.93 -39.36
C GLY A 33 5.05 6.85 -38.29
N TYR A 34 5.98 5.89 -38.35
CA TYR A 34 6.50 5.24 -37.13
C TYR A 34 8.02 5.34 -37.18
N THR A 35 8.55 6.52 -36.82
CA THR A 35 9.97 6.70 -36.54
C THR A 35 10.26 6.11 -35.17
N GLU A 36 10.46 4.80 -35.13
CA GLU A 36 11.08 4.13 -33.99
C GLU A 36 12.54 4.62 -33.94
N GLN A 37 12.83 5.60 -33.07
CA GLN A 37 14.20 6.01 -32.75
C GLN A 37 14.85 4.92 -31.90
N VAL A 38 15.24 3.82 -32.55
CA VAL A 38 16.25 2.90 -32.03
C VAL A 38 17.61 3.54 -32.28
N PRO A 39 18.51 3.65 -31.27
CA PRO A 39 19.83 4.23 -31.46
C PRO A 39 20.71 3.18 -32.14
N TYR A 40 20.63 3.07 -33.46
CA TYR A 40 21.65 2.39 -34.22
C TYR A 40 22.59 3.45 -34.80
N THR A 41 23.84 3.42 -34.37
CA THR A 41 24.91 4.24 -34.94
C THR A 41 25.17 3.67 -36.33
N ILE A 42 24.67 4.32 -37.40
CA ILE A 42 25.19 4.01 -38.73
C ILE A 42 26.56 4.66 -38.81
N GLU A 43 27.62 3.87 -38.63
CA GLU A 43 28.94 4.25 -39.12
C GLU A 43 28.87 4.27 -40.66
N VAL A 44 28.61 5.45 -41.21
CA VAL A 44 28.71 5.67 -42.66
C VAL A 44 30.20 5.80 -42.97
N GLN A 45 30.79 4.72 -43.47
CA GLN A 45 32.15 4.74 -43.98
C GLN A 45 32.18 5.61 -45.23
N ALA A 46 32.79 6.80 -45.13
CA ALA A 46 32.88 7.72 -46.26
C ALA A 46 33.62 7.03 -47.42
N ALA A 47 32.94 6.90 -48.55
CA ALA A 47 33.52 6.39 -49.78
C ALA A 47 34.73 7.24 -50.17
N THR A 48 35.89 6.60 -50.28
CA THR A 48 37.08 7.18 -50.91
C THR A 48 36.75 7.67 -52.32
N PRO A 49 37.16 8.89 -52.72
CA PRO A 49 36.79 9.45 -54.01
C PRO A 49 37.62 8.80 -55.12
N GLY A 50 37.10 7.73 -55.70
CA GLY A 50 37.71 7.06 -56.86
C GLY A 50 37.38 5.57 -56.90
N GLY A 51 36.17 5.23 -57.35
CA GLY A 51 35.78 3.83 -57.51
C GLY A 51 34.30 3.68 -57.88
N ASN A 52 34.05 3.62 -59.17
CA ASN A 52 32.81 3.19 -59.79
C ASN A 52 32.44 1.76 -59.36
N SER A 53 31.67 1.64 -58.29
CA SER A 53 30.87 0.45 -57.98
C SER A 53 29.74 0.85 -57.03
N SER A 54 28.51 0.71 -57.51
CA SER A 54 27.31 0.66 -56.68
C SER A 54 27.37 -0.61 -55.82
N ALA A 55 28.18 -0.58 -54.77
CA ALA A 55 28.11 -1.56 -53.70
C ALA A 55 26.94 -1.13 -52.81
N HIS A 56 25.81 -1.83 -52.93
CA HIS A 56 24.76 -1.80 -51.94
C HIS A 56 25.42 -2.00 -50.57
N ALA A 57 25.43 -0.95 -49.75
CA ALA A 57 25.90 -1.01 -48.39
C ALA A 57 25.03 -2.04 -47.65
N ALA A 58 25.57 -3.23 -47.46
CA ALA A 58 24.95 -4.25 -46.64
C ALA A 58 25.00 -3.75 -45.20
N ALA A 59 23.93 -3.06 -44.77
CA ALA A 59 23.69 -2.75 -43.38
C ALA A 59 23.69 -4.07 -42.61
N THR A 60 24.82 -4.39 -41.98
CA THR A 60 24.93 -5.58 -41.16
C THR A 60 24.19 -5.24 -39.88
N GLN A 61 22.94 -5.72 -39.76
CA GLN A 61 22.15 -5.59 -38.55
C GLN A 61 22.83 -6.41 -37.46
N THR A 62 23.62 -5.75 -36.62
CA THR A 62 24.18 -6.38 -35.43
C THR A 62 23.01 -6.73 -34.51
N ALA A 63 22.87 -8.01 -34.18
CA ALA A 63 21.85 -8.44 -33.22
C ALA A 63 22.05 -7.67 -31.90
N PRO A 64 20.97 -7.21 -31.24
CA PRO A 64 21.11 -6.45 -30.01
C PRO A 64 21.81 -7.30 -28.94
N ASP A 65 22.97 -6.80 -28.48
CA ASP A 65 23.74 -7.39 -27.39
C ASP A 65 22.90 -7.51 -26.12
N TRP A 66 23.31 -8.39 -25.20
CA TRP A 66 22.58 -8.63 -23.95
C TRP A 66 22.39 -7.34 -23.13
N ASN A 67 23.37 -6.42 -23.16
CA ASN A 67 23.29 -5.09 -22.56
C ASN A 67 22.20 -4.23 -23.19
N SER A 68 22.12 -4.21 -24.52
CA SER A 68 21.11 -3.44 -25.27
C SER A 68 19.70 -3.97 -25.01
N ARG A 69 19.53 -5.29 -24.87
CA ARG A 69 18.27 -5.91 -24.46
C ARG A 69 17.90 -5.52 -23.02
N LEU A 70 18.85 -5.55 -22.09
CA LEU A 70 18.62 -5.18 -20.70
C LEU A 70 18.25 -3.70 -20.57
N LEU A 71 18.96 -2.81 -21.28
CA LEU A 71 18.63 -1.38 -21.37
C LEU A 71 17.25 -1.16 -21.98
N SER A 72 16.87 -1.90 -23.02
CA SER A 72 15.54 -1.76 -23.65
C SER A 72 14.39 -2.16 -22.71
N VAL A 73 14.62 -3.14 -21.83
CA VAL A 73 13.63 -3.55 -20.82
C VAL A 73 13.51 -2.50 -19.71
N ILE A 74 14.64 -1.97 -19.23
CA ILE A 74 14.67 -0.96 -18.16
C ILE A 74 14.12 0.40 -18.68
N ALA A 75 14.34 0.72 -19.95
CA ALA A 75 13.80 1.92 -20.60
C ALA A 75 12.29 1.85 -20.86
N ASN A 76 11.61 0.76 -20.53
CA ASN A 76 10.16 0.66 -20.64
C ASN A 76 9.49 1.34 -19.42
N PRO A 77 8.61 2.33 -19.63
CA PRO A 77 8.00 3.09 -18.54
C PRO A 77 7.10 2.22 -17.64
N ASN A 78 6.47 1.18 -18.19
CA ASN A 78 5.69 0.24 -17.39
C ASN A 78 6.58 -0.61 -16.48
N VAL A 79 7.76 -1.03 -16.96
CA VAL A 79 8.72 -1.82 -16.16
C VAL A 79 9.31 -0.97 -15.05
N ALA A 80 9.74 0.26 -15.37
CA ALA A 80 10.22 1.21 -14.38
C ALA A 80 9.16 1.50 -13.30
N TYR A 81 7.90 1.70 -13.71
CA TYR A 81 6.78 1.88 -12.78
C TYR A 81 6.54 0.65 -11.90
N ILE A 82 6.56 -0.56 -12.46
CA ILE A 82 6.41 -1.81 -11.69
C ILE A 82 7.55 -1.97 -10.67
N LEU A 83 8.80 -1.70 -11.05
CA LEU A 83 9.95 -1.74 -10.13
C LEU A 83 9.79 -0.75 -8.98
N LEU A 84 9.32 0.46 -9.29
CA LEU A 84 9.04 1.50 -8.29
C LEU A 84 7.96 1.05 -7.30
N LEU A 85 6.87 0.44 -7.78
CA LEU A 85 5.79 -0.09 -6.94
C LEU A 85 6.26 -1.25 -6.06
N ILE A 86 6.96 -2.23 -6.65
CA ILE A 86 7.54 -3.35 -5.90
C ILE A 86 8.47 -2.81 -4.80
N GLY A 87 9.26 -1.79 -5.13
CA GLY A 87 10.17 -1.17 -4.20
C GLY A 87 9.47 -0.55 -2.99
N ILE A 88 8.47 0.28 -3.28
CA ILE A 88 7.64 0.92 -2.26
C ILE A 88 6.91 -0.10 -1.40
N TYR A 89 6.24 -1.08 -2.01
CA TYR A 89 5.48 -2.07 -1.25
C TYR A 89 6.36 -3.02 -0.45
N GLY A 90 7.55 -3.37 -0.94
CA GLY A 90 8.53 -4.16 -0.20
C GLY A 90 8.97 -3.48 1.10
N LEU A 91 9.25 -2.17 1.03
CA LEU A 91 9.55 -1.33 2.19
C LEU A 91 8.37 -1.22 3.17
N ILE A 92 7.15 -0.96 2.67
CA ILE A 92 5.96 -0.92 3.53
C ILE A 92 5.75 -2.26 4.24
N PHE A 93 5.95 -3.37 3.53
CA PHE A 93 5.77 -4.70 4.08
C PHE A 93 6.80 -5.01 5.17
N GLU A 94 8.06 -4.64 4.98
CA GLU A 94 9.10 -4.77 6.02
C GLU A 94 8.71 -4.00 7.30
N ILE A 95 8.24 -2.76 7.16
CA ILE A 95 7.79 -1.93 8.30
C ILE A 95 6.57 -2.55 8.98
N ALA A 96 5.64 -3.11 8.21
CA ALA A 96 4.41 -3.70 8.72
C ALA A 96 4.61 -5.09 9.36
N SER A 97 5.71 -5.78 9.06
CA SER A 97 6.00 -7.14 9.54
C SER A 97 7.41 -7.24 10.12
N PRO A 98 7.59 -6.83 11.40
CA PRO A 98 8.89 -6.88 12.05
C PRO A 98 9.43 -8.32 12.06
N GLY A 99 10.64 -8.52 11.53
CA GLY A 99 11.32 -9.81 11.45
C GLY A 99 11.52 -10.37 10.03
N PHE A 100 10.92 -9.77 9.00
CA PHE A 100 11.12 -10.17 7.60
C PHE A 100 12.05 -9.21 6.84
N ILE A 101 13.33 -9.56 6.72
CA ILE A 101 14.37 -8.73 6.06
C ILE A 101 14.31 -8.81 4.51
N LEU A 102 13.94 -9.97 3.97
CA LEU A 102 13.86 -10.22 2.52
C LEU A 102 13.03 -9.20 1.72
N PRO A 103 11.80 -8.83 2.13
CA PRO A 103 10.98 -7.85 1.41
C PRO A 103 11.59 -6.44 1.42
N GLY A 104 12.26 -6.07 2.50
CA GLY A 104 12.99 -4.81 2.64
C GLY A 104 14.15 -4.68 1.67
N LEU A 105 15.02 -5.68 1.66
CA LEU A 105 16.18 -5.71 0.76
C LEU A 105 15.74 -5.73 -0.70
N THR A 106 14.79 -6.61 -1.05
CA THR A 106 14.27 -6.71 -2.41
C THR A 106 13.59 -5.41 -2.82
N GLY A 107 12.81 -4.82 -1.92
CA GLY A 107 12.16 -3.53 -2.11
C GLY A 107 13.17 -2.41 -2.36
N GLY A 108 14.17 -2.26 -1.49
CA GLY A 108 15.22 -1.24 -1.63
C GLY A 108 15.99 -1.34 -2.95
N VAL A 109 16.39 -2.55 -3.36
CA VAL A 109 17.08 -2.78 -4.64
C VAL A 109 16.18 -2.43 -5.83
N SER A 110 14.93 -2.90 -5.84
CA SER A 110 13.99 -2.58 -6.93
C SER A 110 13.63 -1.10 -6.98
N LEU A 111 13.57 -0.41 -5.84
CA LEU A 111 13.28 1.02 -5.76
C LEU A 111 14.42 1.84 -6.37
N LEU A 112 15.67 1.52 -6.03
CA LEU A 112 16.86 2.17 -6.60
C LEU A 112 16.94 1.95 -8.11
N LEU A 113 16.68 0.73 -8.57
CA LEU A 113 16.65 0.41 -10.00
C LEU A 113 15.52 1.15 -10.73
N GLY A 114 14.33 1.24 -10.12
CA GLY A 114 13.20 2.00 -10.67
C GLY A 114 13.53 3.48 -10.78
N ILE A 115 14.09 4.10 -9.73
CA ILE A 115 14.49 5.51 -9.75
C ILE A 115 15.56 5.77 -10.82
N TYR A 116 16.55 4.88 -10.94
CA TYR A 116 17.58 4.97 -11.97
C TYR A 116 16.98 4.89 -13.39
N ALA A 117 16.07 3.94 -13.62
CA ALA A 117 15.37 3.80 -14.90
C ALA A 117 14.62 5.08 -15.29
N LEU A 118 13.98 5.72 -14.30
CA LEU A 118 13.27 6.98 -14.53
C LEU A 118 14.25 8.13 -14.84
N GLN A 119 15.40 8.23 -14.15
CA GLN A 119 16.39 9.27 -14.43
C GLN A 119 16.91 9.25 -15.86
N VAL A 120 17.14 8.06 -16.42
CA VAL A 120 17.53 7.89 -17.83
C VAL A 120 16.43 8.42 -18.78
N MET A 121 15.17 8.39 -18.34
CA MET A 121 13.99 8.74 -19.14
C MET A 121 13.55 10.21 -19.05
N SER A 122 14.30 11.09 -18.36
CA SER A 122 13.98 12.53 -18.21
C SER A 122 12.58 12.83 -17.62
N ILE A 123 12.26 12.18 -16.49
CA ILE A 123 10.98 12.33 -15.77
C ILE A 123 10.78 13.66 -15.02
N ASP A 124 9.52 13.89 -14.61
CA ASP A 124 9.13 14.95 -13.67
C ASP A 124 9.32 14.52 -12.19
N TYR A 125 10.35 15.09 -11.54
CA TYR A 125 10.64 14.86 -10.12
C TYR A 125 9.52 15.31 -9.18
N VAL A 126 8.65 16.24 -9.60
CA VAL A 126 7.48 16.66 -8.81
C VAL A 126 6.49 15.51 -8.70
N GLY A 127 6.26 14.77 -9.79
CA GLY A 127 5.41 13.58 -9.80
C GLY A 127 5.94 12.49 -8.88
N LEU A 128 7.26 12.25 -8.92
CA LEU A 128 7.92 11.26 -8.05
C LEU A 128 7.80 11.62 -6.57
N ALA A 129 8.07 12.88 -6.23
CA ALA A 129 7.95 13.39 -4.86
C ALA A 129 6.50 13.30 -4.35
N LEU A 130 5.52 13.64 -5.20
CA LEU A 130 4.11 13.55 -4.85
C LEU A 130 3.64 12.11 -4.66
N MET A 131 4.16 11.18 -5.48
CA MET A 131 3.91 9.75 -5.35
C MET A 131 4.47 9.19 -4.04
N GLY A 132 5.73 9.53 -3.72
CA GLY A 132 6.39 9.16 -2.46
C GLY A 132 5.70 9.77 -1.24
N LEU A 133 5.27 11.04 -1.33
CA LEU A 133 4.49 11.70 -0.29
C LEU A 133 3.16 10.98 -0.07
N GLY A 134 2.45 10.61 -1.14
CA GLY A 134 1.19 9.87 -1.04
C GLY A 134 1.33 8.56 -0.28
N VAL A 135 2.40 7.82 -0.57
CA VAL A 135 2.77 6.60 0.15
C VAL A 135 3.09 6.90 1.62
N ALA A 136 3.91 7.91 1.89
CA ALA A 136 4.26 8.30 3.26
C ALA A 136 3.02 8.66 4.08
N LEU A 137 2.03 9.35 3.48
CA LEU A 137 0.76 9.68 4.13
C LEU A 137 -0.10 8.43 4.40
N MET A 138 -0.14 7.47 3.46
CA MET A 138 -0.81 6.18 3.69
C MET A 138 -0.17 5.40 4.84
N VAL A 139 1.16 5.40 4.92
CA VAL A 139 1.91 4.72 5.99
C VAL A 139 1.72 5.46 7.31
N ALA A 140 1.77 6.79 7.31
CA ALA A 140 1.57 7.61 8.51
C ALA A 140 0.20 7.39 9.17
N GLU A 141 -0.86 7.20 8.37
CA GLU A 141 -2.20 6.86 8.87
C GLU A 141 -2.21 5.56 9.72
N VAL A 142 -1.27 4.63 9.49
CA VAL A 142 -1.14 3.39 10.29
C VAL A 142 -0.71 3.69 11.72
N PHE A 143 0.23 4.62 11.87
CA PHE A 143 0.80 4.99 13.17
C PHE A 143 -0.11 5.98 13.91
N VAL A 144 -0.66 6.95 13.18
CA VAL A 144 -1.53 7.99 13.72
C VAL A 144 -2.81 8.02 12.89
N PRO A 145 -3.80 7.15 13.19
CA PRO A 145 -5.05 7.10 12.44
C PRO A 145 -5.87 8.37 12.70
N VAL A 146 -5.78 9.35 11.81
CA VAL A 146 -6.53 10.61 11.84
C VAL A 146 -7.72 10.48 10.88
N PHE A 147 -8.80 9.87 11.37
CA PHE A 147 -10.11 9.84 10.68
C PHE A 147 -10.06 9.45 9.18
N ALA A 148 -9.10 8.63 8.73
CA ALA A 148 -8.91 8.21 7.34
C ALA A 148 -8.64 9.35 6.32
N LEU A 149 -8.52 10.61 6.74
CA LEU A 149 -8.25 11.73 5.85
C LEU A 149 -6.83 11.67 5.28
N MET A 150 -5.86 11.28 6.11
CA MET A 150 -4.46 11.19 5.70
C MET A 150 -4.27 10.04 4.70
N GLY A 151 -4.94 8.92 4.94
CA GLY A 151 -4.99 7.79 4.00
C GLY A 151 -5.64 8.13 2.65
N ILE A 152 -6.79 8.79 2.63
CA ILE A 152 -7.46 9.20 1.38
C ILE A 152 -6.62 10.25 0.64
N GLY A 153 -6.08 11.25 1.36
CA GLY A 153 -5.16 12.23 0.79
C GLY A 153 -3.92 11.58 0.20
N GLY A 154 -3.40 10.53 0.85
CA GLY A 154 -2.32 9.70 0.35
C GLY A 154 -2.63 9.02 -0.99
N VAL A 155 -3.83 8.44 -1.15
CA VAL A 155 -4.28 7.81 -2.40
C VAL A 155 -4.40 8.83 -3.53
N ILE A 156 -4.97 10.00 -3.24
CA ILE A 156 -5.09 11.07 -4.23
C ILE A 156 -3.70 11.56 -4.65
N ALA A 157 -2.82 11.87 -3.69
CA ALA A 157 -1.46 12.31 -3.97
C ALA A 157 -0.66 11.26 -4.76
N PHE A 158 -0.79 9.99 -4.40
CA PHE A 158 -0.16 8.88 -5.14
C PHE A 158 -0.66 8.79 -6.59
N THR A 159 -1.97 8.92 -6.80
CA THR A 159 -2.58 8.82 -8.14
C THR A 159 -2.16 10.01 -9.00
N VAL A 160 -2.27 11.23 -8.49
CA VAL A 160 -1.85 12.46 -9.20
C VAL A 160 -0.35 12.42 -9.47
N GLY A 161 0.46 12.01 -8.50
CA GLY A 161 1.91 11.86 -8.67
C GLY A 161 2.26 10.83 -9.75
N SER A 162 1.57 9.69 -9.77
CA SER A 162 1.76 8.65 -10.80
C SER A 162 1.45 9.15 -12.22
N VAL A 163 0.43 10.00 -12.37
CA VAL A 163 0.09 10.60 -13.68
C VAL A 163 1.13 11.66 -14.07
N MET A 164 1.49 12.57 -13.16
CA MET A 164 2.48 13.62 -13.44
C MET A 164 3.88 13.08 -13.73
N LEU A 165 4.25 11.94 -13.16
CA LEU A 165 5.58 11.33 -13.32
C LEU A 165 5.97 11.10 -14.79
N PHE A 166 5.01 10.75 -15.65
CA PHE A 166 5.24 10.37 -17.04
C PHE A 166 4.70 11.36 -18.08
N ASP A 167 4.05 12.44 -17.64
CA ASP A 167 3.40 13.42 -18.53
C ASP A 167 4.40 14.13 -19.46
N ARG A 168 5.60 14.45 -18.96
CA ARG A 168 6.64 15.16 -19.75
C ARG A 168 7.41 14.28 -20.72
N ALA A 169 7.39 12.96 -20.56
CA ALA A 169 8.24 12.05 -21.34
C ALA A 169 7.63 11.67 -22.70
N GLY A 170 6.39 12.08 -23.02
CA GLY A 170 5.66 11.64 -24.22
C GLY A 170 5.39 10.12 -24.27
N MET A 171 5.75 9.40 -23.20
CA MET A 171 5.71 7.96 -23.05
C MET A 171 4.64 7.64 -22.01
N TYR A 172 3.45 7.30 -22.47
CA TYR A 172 2.31 7.05 -21.60
C TYR A 172 2.45 5.68 -20.93
N VAL A 173 2.49 5.67 -19.60
CA VAL A 173 2.17 4.46 -18.84
C VAL A 173 0.72 4.12 -19.10
N SER A 174 0.43 2.83 -19.29
CA SER A 174 -0.92 2.38 -19.56
C SER A 174 -1.86 2.80 -18.41
N LEU A 175 -2.91 3.58 -18.70
CA LEU A 175 -3.93 3.96 -17.70
C LEU A 175 -4.49 2.77 -16.90
N PRO A 176 -4.71 1.58 -17.50
CA PRO A 176 -5.11 0.38 -16.76
C PRO A 176 -4.11 -0.03 -15.68
N LEU A 177 -2.80 0.18 -15.89
CA LEU A 177 -1.77 -0.14 -14.89
C LEU A 177 -1.83 0.84 -13.71
N ILE A 178 -1.99 2.14 -13.98
CA ILE A 178 -2.16 3.15 -12.93
C ILE A 178 -3.45 2.90 -12.14
N GLY A 179 -4.56 2.64 -12.83
CA GLY A 179 -5.84 2.31 -12.21
C GLY A 179 -5.77 1.02 -11.39
N GLY A 180 -5.10 -0.01 -11.91
CA GLY A 180 -4.85 -1.27 -11.21
C GLY A 180 -3.99 -1.07 -9.97
N ALA A 181 -2.89 -0.32 -10.08
CA ALA A 181 -2.02 0.02 -8.96
C ALA A 181 -2.79 0.77 -7.88
N ALA A 182 -3.53 1.83 -8.24
CA ALA A 182 -4.36 2.59 -7.30
C ALA A 182 -5.44 1.72 -6.63
N ALA A 183 -6.06 0.79 -7.37
CA ALA A 183 -7.02 -0.15 -6.80
C ALA A 183 -6.37 -1.13 -5.80
N VAL A 184 -5.17 -1.63 -6.10
CA VAL A 184 -4.37 -2.46 -5.17
C VAL A 184 -3.98 -1.64 -3.94
N SER A 185 -3.49 -0.41 -4.10
CA SER A 185 -3.17 0.48 -2.98
C SER A 185 -4.38 0.75 -2.09
N GLY A 186 -5.52 1.11 -2.70
CA GLY A 186 -6.75 1.43 -2.00
C GLY A 186 -7.36 0.23 -1.28
N SER A 187 -7.32 -0.95 -1.90
CA SER A 187 -7.79 -2.19 -1.27
C SER A 187 -6.89 -2.64 -0.13
N PHE A 188 -5.57 -2.50 -0.26
CA PHE A 188 -4.62 -2.75 0.82
C PHE A 188 -4.86 -1.82 2.01
N LEU A 189 -5.02 -0.51 1.75
CA LEU A 189 -5.35 0.49 2.78
C LEU A 189 -6.67 0.14 3.49
N LEU A 190 -7.71 -0.20 2.73
CA LEU A 190 -9.01 -0.59 3.27
C LEU A 190 -8.89 -1.85 4.14
N TRP A 191 -8.20 -2.89 3.67
CA TRP A 191 -7.98 -4.12 4.43
C TRP A 191 -7.24 -3.86 5.74
N MET A 192 -6.20 -3.02 5.70
CA MET A 192 -5.42 -2.64 6.87
C MET A 192 -6.25 -1.87 7.89
N ILE A 193 -7.04 -0.87 7.46
CA ILE A 193 -7.98 -0.14 8.32
C ILE A 193 -8.99 -1.09 8.95
N LEU A 194 -9.59 -2.00 8.17
CA LEU A 194 -10.55 -2.98 8.67
C LEU A 194 -9.92 -3.92 9.71
N ARG A 195 -8.67 -4.32 9.52
CA ARG A 195 -7.92 -5.16 10.48
C ARG A 195 -7.62 -4.39 11.76
N LEU A 196 -7.18 -3.14 11.66
CA LEU A 196 -6.92 -2.28 12.81
C LEU A 196 -8.20 -2.00 13.62
N LEU A 197 -9.32 -1.75 12.94
CA LEU A 197 -10.63 -1.58 13.59
C LEU A 197 -11.09 -2.86 14.30
N ARG A 198 -10.81 -4.05 13.73
CA ARG A 198 -11.08 -5.33 14.40
C ARG A 198 -10.20 -5.52 15.64
N LEU A 199 -8.93 -5.12 15.59
CA LEU A 199 -8.02 -5.18 16.73
C LEU A 199 -8.42 -4.20 17.83
N ARG A 200 -8.78 -2.95 17.49
CA ARG A 200 -9.31 -1.96 18.46
C ARG A 200 -10.68 -2.33 19.03
N ARG A 201 -11.50 -3.07 18.27
CA ARG A 201 -12.77 -3.62 18.78
C ARG A 201 -12.59 -4.78 19.75
N ARG A 202 -11.40 -5.40 19.82
CA ARG A 202 -11.04 -6.19 20.99
C ARG A 202 -10.78 -5.19 22.10
N ARG A 203 -11.82 -4.91 22.89
CA ARG A 203 -11.75 -4.04 24.05
C ARG A 203 -10.49 -4.40 24.83
N PRO A 204 -9.58 -3.46 25.12
CA PRO A 204 -8.66 -3.67 26.21
C PRO A 204 -9.53 -3.67 27.46
N MET A 205 -9.95 -4.85 27.93
CA MET A 205 -10.48 -4.94 29.28
C MET A 205 -9.27 -4.60 30.15
N SER A 206 -9.19 -3.34 30.60
CA SER A 206 -8.22 -2.99 31.63
C SER A 206 -8.50 -3.91 32.81
N GLY A 207 -7.47 -4.40 33.51
CA GLY A 207 -7.62 -5.48 34.50
C GLY A 207 -8.82 -5.31 35.45
N ALA A 208 -9.22 -4.09 35.81
CA ALA A 208 -10.42 -3.81 36.60
C ALA A 208 -11.76 -4.26 35.96
N GLU A 209 -11.93 -4.13 34.65
CA GLU A 209 -13.15 -4.57 33.95
C GLU A 209 -13.19 -6.09 33.73
N GLU A 210 -12.03 -6.76 33.70
CA GLU A 210 -11.94 -8.22 33.68
C GLU A 210 -12.26 -8.83 35.06
N LEU A 211 -11.97 -8.09 36.13
CA LEU A 211 -12.34 -8.48 37.50
C LEU A 211 -13.86 -8.41 37.70
N LEU A 212 -14.58 -7.47 37.07
CA LEU A 212 -16.04 -7.38 37.18
C LEU A 212 -16.74 -8.62 36.59
N GLY A 213 -17.56 -9.29 37.39
CA GLY A 213 -18.29 -10.51 37.01
C GLY A 213 -17.47 -11.80 37.11
N SER A 214 -16.18 -11.71 37.44
CA SER A 214 -15.33 -12.89 37.64
C SER A 214 -15.62 -13.59 38.97
N ILE A 215 -15.36 -14.90 39.02
CA ILE A 215 -15.63 -15.77 40.17
C ILE A 215 -14.34 -15.99 40.94
N GLY A 216 -14.36 -15.65 42.23
CA GLY A 216 -13.29 -15.92 43.18
C GLY A 216 -13.69 -16.94 44.24
N VAL A 217 -12.69 -17.43 44.99
CA VAL A 217 -12.91 -18.33 46.13
C VAL A 217 -12.42 -17.70 47.41
N VAL A 218 -13.24 -17.70 48.46
CA VAL A 218 -12.86 -17.18 49.78
C VAL A 218 -11.74 -18.02 50.39
N ILE A 219 -10.62 -17.38 50.74
CA ILE A 219 -9.45 -18.06 51.33
C ILE A 219 -9.43 -17.89 52.85
N ALA A 220 -9.69 -16.67 53.33
CA ALA A 220 -9.61 -16.36 54.75
C ALA A 220 -10.42 -15.10 55.08
N PRO A 221 -11.03 -15.03 56.26
CA PRO A 221 -11.52 -13.76 56.81
C PRO A 221 -10.33 -12.86 57.20
N SER A 222 -10.47 -11.56 57.02
CA SER A 222 -9.44 -10.55 57.32
C SER A 222 -10.07 -9.30 57.95
N GLY A 223 -10.48 -9.42 59.22
CA GLY A 223 -11.17 -8.34 59.95
C GLY A 223 -12.55 -8.05 59.34
N ASP A 224 -12.82 -6.79 59.00
CA ASP A 224 -14.04 -6.33 58.30
C ASP A 224 -14.04 -6.65 56.80
N HIS A 225 -13.01 -7.34 56.31
CA HIS A 225 -12.83 -7.73 54.92
C HIS A 225 -12.63 -9.23 54.78
N VAL A 226 -12.79 -9.73 53.56
CA VAL A 226 -12.60 -11.14 53.20
C VAL A 226 -11.53 -11.23 52.14
N LEU A 227 -10.58 -12.14 52.31
CA LEU A 227 -9.55 -12.41 51.32
C LEU A 227 -10.06 -13.46 50.33
N ILE A 228 -10.09 -13.11 49.04
CA ILE A 228 -10.52 -14.00 47.96
C ILE A 228 -9.36 -14.32 47.02
N ARG A 229 -9.38 -15.51 46.43
CA ARG A 229 -8.48 -15.90 45.35
C ARG A 229 -9.18 -15.69 44.02
N LEU A 230 -8.57 -14.92 43.14
CA LEU A 230 -9.13 -14.61 41.85
C LEU A 230 -7.99 -14.54 40.83
N HIS A 231 -8.10 -15.30 39.73
CA HIS A 231 -7.03 -15.48 38.73
C HIS A 231 -5.66 -15.89 39.30
N GLY A 232 -5.63 -16.56 40.46
CA GLY A 232 -4.38 -16.98 41.14
C GLY A 232 -3.79 -15.94 42.10
N GLU A 233 -4.34 -14.72 42.13
CA GLU A 233 -3.93 -13.64 43.02
C GLU A 233 -4.84 -13.53 44.25
N ARG A 234 -4.33 -12.91 45.33
CA ARG A 234 -5.10 -12.66 46.56
C ARG A 234 -5.62 -11.23 46.56
N TRP A 235 -6.94 -11.09 46.63
CA TRP A 235 -7.62 -9.80 46.61
C TRP A 235 -8.40 -9.57 47.90
N THR A 236 -8.42 -8.32 48.35
CA THR A 236 -9.24 -7.90 49.50
C THR A 236 -10.63 -7.53 49.01
N ALA A 237 -11.64 -8.20 49.55
CA ALA A 237 -13.03 -8.02 49.17
C ALA A 237 -13.93 -7.67 50.35
N ILE A 238 -15.03 -6.97 50.08
CA ILE A 238 -16.10 -6.63 51.02
C ILE A 238 -17.36 -7.38 50.58
N ALA A 239 -18.02 -8.03 51.52
CA ALA A 239 -19.27 -8.75 51.29
C ALA A 239 -20.39 -8.18 52.16
N ALA A 240 -21.60 -8.14 51.63
CA ALA A 240 -22.78 -7.65 52.36
C ALA A 240 -23.27 -8.62 53.46
N GLY A 241 -22.78 -9.87 53.46
CA GLY A 241 -23.16 -10.91 54.41
C GLY A 241 -22.00 -11.83 54.78
N PRO A 242 -22.20 -12.75 55.75
CA PRO A 242 -21.16 -13.68 56.18
C PRO A 242 -20.82 -14.66 55.05
N LEU A 243 -19.52 -14.80 54.76
CA LEU A 243 -18.99 -15.72 53.76
C LEU A 243 -18.17 -16.83 54.44
N ALA A 244 -18.33 -18.06 53.97
CA ALA A 244 -17.54 -19.20 54.45
C ALA A 244 -16.23 -19.36 53.67
N VAL A 245 -15.18 -19.85 54.33
CA VAL A 245 -13.93 -20.21 53.65
C VAL A 245 -14.19 -21.32 52.64
N GLY A 246 -13.72 -21.16 51.40
CA GLY A 246 -13.96 -22.06 50.28
C GLY A 246 -15.20 -21.73 49.45
N GLN A 247 -16.02 -20.75 49.86
CA GLN A 247 -17.21 -20.34 49.12
C GLN A 247 -16.83 -19.59 47.83
N LYS A 248 -17.58 -19.84 46.75
CA LYS A 248 -17.46 -19.09 45.50
C LYS A 248 -18.22 -17.77 45.60
N VAL A 249 -17.60 -16.72 45.10
CA VAL A 249 -18.16 -15.36 45.14
C VAL A 249 -17.94 -14.67 43.82
N ARG A 250 -18.90 -13.85 43.41
CA ARG A 250 -18.84 -13.07 42.17
C ARG A 250 -18.53 -11.62 42.48
N VAL A 251 -17.62 -11.02 41.73
CA VAL A 251 -17.29 -9.59 41.84
C VAL A 251 -18.37 -8.75 41.19
N ILE A 252 -18.99 -7.86 41.96
CA ILE A 252 -20.04 -6.94 41.49
C ILE A 252 -19.55 -5.51 41.32
N ALA A 253 -18.49 -5.11 42.02
CA ALA A 253 -17.88 -3.78 41.87
C ALA A 253 -16.36 -3.84 42.13
N VAL A 254 -15.62 -2.94 41.50
CA VAL A 254 -14.18 -2.76 41.68
C VAL A 254 -13.92 -1.31 42.06
N ASP A 255 -13.38 -1.09 43.26
CA ASP A 255 -12.99 0.23 43.76
C ASP A 255 -11.50 0.24 44.11
N GLY A 256 -10.68 0.62 43.13
CA GLY A 256 -9.21 0.58 43.23
C GLY A 256 -8.68 -0.83 43.49
N LEU A 257 -8.16 -1.07 44.69
CA LEU A 257 -7.62 -2.37 45.15
C LEU A 257 -8.60 -3.16 46.04
N ARG A 258 -9.85 -2.70 46.15
CA ARG A 258 -10.92 -3.37 46.91
C ARG A 258 -12.02 -3.85 45.96
N LEU A 259 -12.47 -5.08 46.19
CA LEU A 259 -13.55 -5.70 45.42
C LEU A 259 -14.82 -5.77 46.27
N THR A 260 -15.98 -5.53 45.67
CA THR A 260 -17.26 -5.87 46.30
C THR A 260 -17.75 -7.18 45.72
N VAL A 261 -18.10 -8.13 46.58
CA VAL A 261 -18.47 -9.48 46.16
C VAL A 261 -19.78 -9.93 46.79
N GLU A 262 -20.50 -10.76 46.04
CA GLU A 262 -21.71 -11.45 46.49
C GLU A 262 -21.52 -12.97 46.39
N PRO A 263 -22.20 -13.76 47.25
CA PRO A 263 -22.23 -15.21 47.12
C PRO A 263 -22.68 -15.60 45.72
N GLU A 264 -21.97 -16.52 45.08
CA GLU A 264 -22.48 -17.19 43.89
C GLU A 264 -23.39 -18.35 44.36
N GLU A 265 -24.66 -18.33 43.94
CA GLU A 265 -25.64 -19.41 44.19
C GLU A 265 -25.23 -20.74 43.52
#